data_AF-A0A545AY27-F1
#
_entry.id   AF-A0A545AY27-F1
#
_cell.length_a   1.000
_cell.length_b   1.000
_cell.length_c   1.000
_cell.angle_alpha   90.00
_cell.angle_beta   90.00
_cell.angle_gamma   90.00
#
_symmetry.space_group_name_H-M   'P 1'
#
loop_
_entity.id
_entity.type
_entity.pdbx_description
1 polymer ?
#
loop_
_entity_poly.entity_id
_entity_poly.type
_entity_poly.pdbx_seq_one_letter_code
_entity_poly.pdbx_strand_id
1 'polypeptide(L)'
;MRRILLVVMLAVVASIGGCGTGEPSLSPGDLFGEYARTTDVRHDRFPDGGGSSADRLANFASMGTPDQVAGALMRTFDCGDDSCEPSGSVDRAAADFAGADSPILGRSLLVKHRDGSLELVTVYVVQKPDGSARLIDGNGGTYTDLEDFRSHNDVLEHDDTVLTLRNVTSVPGEGALVVVSGHTARVWPWWLAGALAALVIAGAVILTIRRYRAARHPDPLLIPLEFKDRDDD
;
A
#
# COMPACT_ATOMS: atom_id res chain seq x y z
N MET A 1 30.52 6.02 -31.37
CA MET A 1 29.72 4.93 -30.77
C MET A 1 29.88 4.81 -29.26
N ARG A 2 31.11 4.73 -28.68
CA ARG A 2 31.33 4.58 -27.23
C ARG A 2 30.59 5.58 -26.31
N ARG A 3 30.47 6.86 -26.72
CA ARG A 3 29.77 7.90 -25.93
C ARG A 3 28.24 7.76 -25.88
N ILE A 4 27.62 7.19 -26.93
CA ILE A 4 26.16 7.00 -26.99
C ILE A 4 25.73 5.83 -26.11
N LEU A 5 26.52 4.74 -26.11
CA LEU A 5 26.24 3.56 -25.28
C LEU A 5 26.31 3.87 -23.78
N LEU A 6 27.23 4.77 -23.39
CA LEU A 6 27.45 5.17 -22.00
C LEU A 6 26.30 6.05 -21.47
N VAL A 7 25.74 6.93 -22.31
CA VAL A 7 24.56 7.76 -21.97
C VAL A 7 23.30 6.90 -21.84
N VAL A 8 23.10 5.92 -22.72
CA VAL A 8 21.95 5.01 -22.64
C VAL A 8 22.02 4.11 -21.40
N MET A 9 23.20 3.58 -21.05
CA MET A 9 23.34 2.83 -19.79
C MET A 9 23.07 3.68 -18.54
N LEU A 10 23.56 4.92 -18.50
CA LEU A 10 23.29 5.81 -17.35
C LEU A 10 21.80 6.17 -17.23
N ALA A 11 21.09 6.34 -18.35
CA ALA A 11 19.65 6.61 -18.33
C ALA A 11 18.82 5.42 -17.84
N VAL A 12 19.22 4.18 -18.16
CA VAL A 12 18.53 2.95 -17.70
C VAL A 12 18.79 2.70 -16.21
N VAL A 13 20.00 2.95 -15.71
CA VAL A 13 20.31 2.79 -14.28
C VAL A 13 19.58 3.84 -13.43
N ALA A 14 19.42 5.06 -13.94
CA ALA A 14 18.70 6.13 -13.24
C ALA A 14 17.18 5.91 -13.14
N SER A 15 16.59 5.02 -13.95
CA SER A 15 15.14 4.77 -13.98
C SER A 15 14.68 3.57 -13.15
N ILE A 16 15.60 2.85 -12.49
CA ILE A 16 15.28 1.69 -11.65
C ILE A 16 15.15 2.08 -10.16
N GLY A 17 15.59 3.27 -9.77
CA GLY A 17 15.48 3.76 -8.39
C GLY A 17 14.24 4.64 -8.19
N GLY A 18 13.18 4.10 -7.59
CA GLY A 18 12.30 4.95 -6.78
C GLY A 18 10.82 5.03 -7.14
N CYS A 19 10.14 3.89 -7.35
CA CYS A 19 8.68 3.83 -7.17
C CYS A 19 8.28 2.76 -6.16
N GLY A 20 9.04 2.63 -5.07
CA GLY A 20 8.59 1.94 -3.87
C GLY A 20 8.31 3.01 -2.82
N THR A 21 7.05 3.41 -2.66
CA THR A 21 6.63 4.22 -1.52
C THR A 21 6.99 3.41 -0.27
N GLY A 22 7.96 3.91 0.49
CA GLY A 22 8.44 3.21 1.69
C GLY A 22 7.35 3.11 2.75
N GLU A 23 7.53 2.22 3.73
CA GLU A 23 6.72 2.22 4.94
C GLU A 23 6.66 3.63 5.56
N PRO A 24 5.53 4.04 6.14
CA PRO A 24 5.43 5.32 6.83
C PRO A 24 6.53 5.46 7.89
N SER A 25 7.19 6.61 7.93
CA SER A 25 8.25 6.87 8.92
C SER A 25 7.72 7.29 10.30
N LEU A 26 6.40 7.32 10.48
CA LEU A 26 5.74 7.75 11.71
C LEU A 26 5.83 6.65 12.77
N SER A 27 6.16 7.03 14.01
CA SER A 27 6.10 6.09 15.13
C SER A 27 4.65 5.92 15.63
N PRO A 28 4.33 4.79 16.29
CA PRO A 28 3.02 4.60 16.91
C PRO A 28 2.63 5.74 17.87
N GLY A 29 3.60 6.25 18.65
CA GLY A 29 3.36 7.32 19.60
C GLY A 29 3.05 8.67 18.93
N ASP A 30 3.65 8.95 17.78
CA ASP A 30 3.40 10.20 17.04
C ASP A 30 1.97 10.22 16.48
N LEU A 31 1.56 9.14 15.82
CA LEU A 31 0.22 9.04 15.22
C LEU A 31 -0.87 8.99 16.30
N PHE A 32 -0.67 8.22 17.38
CA PHE A 32 -1.59 8.24 18.50
C PHE A 32 -1.64 9.61 19.19
N GLY A 33 -0.50 10.29 19.34
CA GLY A 33 -0.44 11.62 19.90
C GLY A 33 -1.17 12.67 19.06
N GLU A 34 -1.17 12.52 17.74
CA GLU A 34 -1.97 13.34 16.82
C GLU A 34 -3.48 13.11 17.02
N TYR A 35 -3.90 11.84 17.09
CA TYR A 35 -5.27 11.47 17.44
C TYR A 35 -5.71 12.00 18.81
N ALA A 36 -4.82 11.97 19.81
CA ALA A 36 -5.11 12.45 21.15
C ALA A 36 -5.34 13.97 21.22
N ARG A 37 -4.78 14.74 20.26
CA ARG A 37 -4.88 16.20 20.20
C ARG A 37 -5.96 16.70 19.24
N THR A 38 -6.44 15.85 18.34
CA THR A 38 -7.39 16.24 17.28
C THR A 38 -8.81 15.97 17.73
N THR A 39 -9.68 16.97 17.65
CA THR A 39 -11.11 16.87 18.00
C THR A 39 -11.97 16.48 16.79
N ASP A 40 -11.41 16.55 15.58
CA ASP A 40 -12.05 16.22 14.32
C ASP A 40 -11.56 14.84 13.82
N VAL A 41 -12.09 13.78 14.44
CA VAL A 41 -11.81 12.39 14.05
C VAL A 41 -13.09 11.72 13.60
N ARG A 42 -13.11 11.19 12.37
CA ARG A 42 -14.27 10.47 11.84
C ARG A 42 -14.48 9.16 12.60
N HIS A 43 -15.73 8.85 12.92
CA HIS A 43 -16.13 7.64 13.64
C HIS A 43 -15.42 7.47 15.00
N ASP A 44 -15.12 8.59 15.68
CA ASP A 44 -14.40 8.55 16.95
C ASP A 44 -15.15 7.76 18.03
N ARG A 45 -14.46 6.79 18.64
CA ARG A 45 -14.96 5.95 19.73
C ARG A 45 -14.83 6.65 21.08
N PHE A 46 -14.00 7.69 21.16
CA PHE A 46 -13.86 8.52 22.33
C PHE A 46 -14.28 9.97 22.02
N PRO A 47 -15.55 10.19 21.60
CA PRO A 47 -16.00 11.53 21.25
C PRO A 47 -15.96 12.43 22.47
N ASP A 48 -15.46 13.65 22.31
CA ASP A 48 -15.32 14.63 23.40
C ASP A 48 -16.57 15.51 23.59
N GLY A 49 -17.67 15.20 22.89
CA GLY A 49 -18.92 15.95 22.97
C GLY A 49 -18.83 17.39 22.42
N GLY A 50 -17.83 17.70 21.59
CA GLY A 50 -17.59 19.04 21.07
C GLY A 50 -16.66 19.90 21.93
N GLY A 51 -15.75 19.26 22.67
CA GLY A 51 -14.77 19.90 23.53
C GLY A 51 -13.57 20.49 22.79
N SER A 52 -12.69 21.16 23.53
CA SER A 52 -11.39 21.62 23.00
C SER A 52 -10.36 20.48 23.00
N SER A 53 -9.27 20.62 22.25
CA SER A 53 -8.15 19.66 22.29
C SER A 53 -7.56 19.47 23.68
N ALA A 54 -7.62 20.51 24.54
CA ALA A 54 -7.20 20.42 25.93
C ALA A 54 -8.14 19.54 26.76
N ASP A 55 -9.46 19.63 26.53
CA ASP A 55 -10.47 18.80 27.20
C ASP A 55 -10.32 17.33 26.78
N ARG A 56 -10.09 17.09 25.49
CA ARG A 56 -9.82 15.75 24.95
C ARG A 56 -8.58 15.12 25.59
N LEU A 57 -7.47 15.87 25.68
CA LEU A 57 -6.26 15.39 26.36
C LEU A 57 -6.49 15.14 27.86
N ALA A 58 -7.25 16.00 28.54
CA ALA A 58 -7.61 15.80 29.94
C ALA A 58 -8.47 14.53 30.11
N ASN A 59 -9.40 14.28 29.19
CA ASN A 59 -10.21 13.06 29.17
C ASN A 59 -9.34 11.81 29.01
N PHE A 60 -8.42 11.80 28.04
CA PHE A 60 -7.48 10.67 27.89
C PHE A 60 -6.57 10.49 29.10
N ALA A 61 -6.08 11.58 29.69
CA ALA A 61 -5.29 11.53 30.92
C ALA A 61 -6.07 10.94 32.11
N SER A 62 -7.39 11.06 32.13
CA SER A 62 -8.25 10.45 33.15
C SER A 62 -8.46 8.94 32.94
N MET A 63 -8.29 8.44 31.72
CA MET A 63 -8.47 7.02 31.37
C MET A 63 -7.23 6.17 31.66
N GLY A 64 -6.04 6.78 31.74
CA GLY A 64 -4.81 6.07 32.07
C GLY A 64 -3.57 6.66 31.39
N THR A 65 -2.51 5.85 31.29
CA THR A 65 -1.31 6.22 30.54
C THR A 65 -1.60 6.22 29.02
N PRO A 66 -0.81 6.95 28.21
CA PRO A 66 -0.98 6.93 26.75
C PRO A 66 -1.01 5.52 26.15
N ASP A 67 -0.14 4.62 26.62
CA ASP A 67 -0.11 3.23 26.17
C ASP A 67 -1.37 2.45 26.57
N GLN A 68 -1.94 2.71 27.74
CA GLN A 68 -3.19 2.09 28.18
C GLN A 68 -4.37 2.55 27.33
N VAL A 69 -4.43 3.84 27.00
CA VAL A 69 -5.49 4.40 26.14
C VAL A 69 -5.33 3.91 24.70
N ALA A 70 -4.11 3.91 24.15
CA ALA A 70 -3.83 3.37 22.82
C ALA A 70 -4.17 1.87 22.74
N GLY A 71 -3.80 1.11 23.77
CA GLY A 71 -4.20 -0.29 23.90
C GLY A 71 -5.71 -0.46 23.95
N ALA A 72 -6.41 0.33 24.77
CA ALA A 72 -7.87 0.29 24.87
C ALA A 72 -8.58 0.62 23.54
N LEU A 73 -8.04 1.56 22.76
CA LEU A 73 -8.52 1.90 21.42
C LEU A 73 -8.40 0.72 20.45
N MET A 74 -7.29 -0.03 20.51
CA MET A 74 -7.00 -1.16 19.60
C MET A 74 -7.59 -2.50 20.05
N ARG A 75 -8.08 -2.60 21.29
CA ARG A 75 -8.74 -3.81 21.80
C ARG A 75 -10.02 -4.11 21.03
N THR A 76 -10.32 -5.40 20.92
CA THR A 76 -11.62 -5.84 20.41
C THR A 76 -12.74 -5.38 21.35
N PHE A 77 -13.91 -5.14 20.79
CA PHE A 77 -15.15 -4.84 21.52
C PHE A 77 -16.30 -5.67 20.94
N ASP A 78 -17.29 -5.99 21.76
CA ASP A 78 -18.46 -6.74 21.30
C ASP A 78 -19.29 -5.87 20.34
N CYS A 79 -19.68 -6.42 19.19
CA CYS A 79 -20.71 -5.78 18.37
C CYS A 79 -22.07 -6.04 19.02
N GLY A 80 -22.71 -4.98 19.50
CA GLY A 80 -23.99 -5.00 20.21
C GLY A 80 -24.88 -3.84 19.76
N ASP A 81 -26.04 -3.70 20.39
CA ASP A 81 -27.12 -2.81 19.91
C ASP A 81 -26.70 -1.35 19.65
N ASP A 82 -25.67 -0.85 20.34
CA ASP A 82 -25.18 0.53 20.23
C ASP A 82 -23.75 0.64 19.62
N SER A 83 -23.07 -0.47 19.32
CA SER A 83 -21.69 -0.45 18.84
C SER A 83 -21.44 -1.48 17.74
N CYS A 84 -21.07 -0.99 16.56
CA CYS A 84 -20.87 -1.73 15.29
C CYS A 84 -22.05 -2.63 14.86
N GLU A 85 -22.78 -2.20 13.83
CA GLU A 85 -23.75 -3.04 13.12
C GLU A 85 -23.03 -3.72 11.93
N PRO A 86 -22.69 -5.02 12.01
CA PRO A 86 -22.05 -5.71 10.89
C PRO A 86 -22.99 -5.74 9.68
N SER A 87 -22.42 -5.55 8.49
CA SER A 87 -23.17 -5.70 7.24
C SER A 87 -23.45 -7.18 6.96
N GLY A 88 -24.46 -7.48 6.14
CA GLY A 88 -24.76 -8.87 5.76
C GLY A 88 -23.62 -9.58 5.00
N SER A 89 -22.63 -8.85 4.47
CA SER A 89 -21.39 -9.43 3.94
C SER A 89 -20.43 -9.84 5.04
N VAL A 90 -20.32 -9.04 6.12
CA VAL A 90 -19.54 -9.39 7.32
C VAL A 90 -20.14 -10.62 7.99
N ASP A 91 -21.46 -10.66 8.19
CA ASP A 91 -22.14 -11.81 8.81
C ASP A 91 -21.89 -13.11 8.03
N ARG A 92 -21.98 -13.04 6.70
CA ARG A 92 -21.72 -14.19 5.83
C ARG A 92 -20.27 -14.66 5.94
N ALA A 93 -19.32 -13.73 5.86
CA ALA A 93 -17.90 -14.05 5.98
C ALA A 93 -17.55 -14.65 7.35
N ALA A 94 -18.15 -14.13 8.42
CA ALA A 94 -18.01 -14.65 9.78
C ALA A 94 -18.58 -16.07 9.89
N ALA A 95 -19.80 -16.29 9.37
CA ALA A 95 -20.47 -17.58 9.38
C ALA A 95 -19.72 -18.63 8.56
N ASP A 96 -19.20 -18.26 7.38
CA ASP A 96 -18.40 -19.14 6.52
C ASP A 96 -17.08 -19.54 7.21
N PHE A 97 -16.47 -18.63 7.96
CA PHE A 97 -15.23 -18.92 8.67
C PHE A 97 -15.48 -19.76 9.93
N ALA A 98 -16.27 -19.26 10.88
CA ALA A 98 -16.37 -19.80 12.25
C ALA A 98 -17.74 -20.39 12.61
N GLY A 99 -18.74 -20.28 11.74
CA GLY A 99 -20.12 -20.73 11.98
C GLY A 99 -21.04 -19.58 12.39
N ALA A 100 -22.35 -19.76 12.14
CA ALA A 100 -23.37 -18.71 12.26
C ALA A 100 -23.53 -18.09 13.65
N ASP A 101 -23.19 -18.84 14.71
CA ASP A 101 -23.32 -18.41 16.10
C ASP A 101 -22.00 -17.87 16.69
N SER A 102 -20.97 -17.68 15.86
CA SER A 102 -19.68 -17.16 16.35
C SER A 102 -19.78 -15.67 16.65
N PRO A 103 -19.25 -15.21 17.81
CA PRO A 103 -19.26 -13.80 18.16
C PRO A 103 -18.40 -13.00 17.17
N ILE A 104 -18.96 -11.92 16.65
CA ILE A 104 -18.28 -10.94 15.81
C ILE A 104 -17.83 -9.80 16.71
N LEU A 105 -16.51 -9.58 16.78
CA LEU A 105 -15.92 -8.53 17.59
C LEU A 105 -15.48 -7.37 16.70
N GLY A 106 -15.83 -6.14 17.04
CA GLY A 106 -15.29 -4.95 16.40
C GLY A 106 -13.85 -4.66 16.84
N ARG A 107 -13.06 -4.03 15.98
CA ARG A 107 -11.72 -3.49 16.24
C ARG A 107 -11.55 -2.19 15.48
N SER A 108 -11.02 -1.17 16.13
CA SER A 108 -10.70 0.09 15.48
C SER A 108 -9.28 0.04 14.90
N LEU A 109 -9.12 0.52 13.68
CA LEU A 109 -7.85 0.92 13.08
C LEU A 109 -7.81 2.45 13.07
N LEU A 110 -6.76 3.06 13.62
CA LEU A 110 -6.60 4.51 13.49
C LEU A 110 -5.91 4.79 12.16
N VAL A 111 -6.64 5.41 11.25
CA VAL A 111 -6.19 5.73 9.89
C VAL A 111 -5.97 7.23 9.77
N LYS A 112 -4.80 7.60 9.26
CA LYS A 112 -4.53 8.94 8.76
C LYS A 112 -4.50 8.90 7.24
N HIS A 113 -5.43 9.62 6.64
CA HIS A 113 -5.53 9.71 5.19
C HIS A 113 -4.50 10.66 4.61
N ARG A 114 -4.33 10.58 3.29
CA ARG A 114 -3.44 11.45 2.51
C ARG A 114 -3.71 12.94 2.72
N ASP A 115 -4.97 13.33 2.91
CA ASP A 115 -5.37 14.72 3.16
C ASP A 115 -5.09 15.19 4.59
N GLY A 116 -4.58 14.29 5.45
CA GLY A 116 -4.28 14.54 6.85
C GLY A 116 -5.45 14.30 7.79
N SER A 117 -6.65 13.97 7.28
CA SER A 117 -7.80 13.63 8.13
C SER A 117 -7.57 12.32 8.89
N LEU A 118 -8.13 12.24 10.09
CA LEU A 118 -8.08 11.05 10.94
C LEU A 118 -9.44 10.36 10.97
N GLU A 119 -9.42 9.04 10.93
CA GLU A 119 -10.60 8.19 11.02
C GLU A 119 -10.32 6.95 11.86
N LEU A 120 -11.31 6.51 12.64
CA LEU A 120 -11.32 5.17 13.21
C LEU A 120 -12.12 4.23 12.30
N VAL A 121 -11.41 3.50 11.44
CA VAL A 121 -12.03 2.48 10.60
C VAL A 121 -12.32 1.25 11.44
N THR A 122 -13.57 0.79 11.45
CA THR A 122 -13.95 -0.46 12.14
C THR A 122 -13.74 -1.65 11.21
N VAL A 123 -12.95 -2.60 11.68
CA VAL A 123 -12.82 -3.95 11.12
C VAL A 123 -13.34 -4.95 12.15
N TYR A 124 -13.63 -6.17 11.71
CA TYR A 124 -14.21 -7.20 12.54
C TYR A 124 -13.20 -8.34 12.74
N VAL A 125 -13.22 -8.95 13.92
CA VAL A 125 -12.39 -10.10 14.27
C VAL A 125 -13.33 -11.22 14.69
N VAL A 126 -13.15 -12.38 14.08
CA VAL A 126 -13.88 -13.61 14.43
C VAL A 126 -12.86 -14.67 14.82
N GLN A 127 -13.08 -15.34 15.95
CA GLN A 127 -12.21 -16.38 16.47
C GLN A 127 -12.97 -17.70 16.64
N LYS A 128 -12.37 -18.79 16.18
CA LYS A 128 -12.85 -20.15 16.38
C LYS A 128 -12.52 -20.67 17.78
N PRO A 129 -13.21 -21.72 18.26
CA PRO A 129 -12.86 -22.40 19.50
C PRO A 129 -11.43 -22.97 19.54
N ASP A 130 -10.83 -23.24 18.39
CA ASP A 130 -9.43 -23.71 18.27
C ASP A 130 -8.39 -22.58 18.40
N GLY A 131 -8.84 -21.33 18.58
CA GLY A 131 -8.00 -20.14 18.72
C GLY A 131 -7.63 -19.47 17.40
N SER A 132 -7.90 -20.09 16.25
CA SER A 132 -7.66 -19.45 14.95
C SER A 132 -8.62 -18.27 14.73
N ALA A 133 -8.10 -17.19 14.15
CA ALA A 133 -8.86 -15.96 13.96
C ALA A 133 -8.71 -15.40 12.55
N ARG A 134 -9.68 -14.60 12.14
CA ARG A 134 -9.70 -13.84 10.88
C ARG A 134 -10.06 -12.40 11.14
N LEU A 135 -9.45 -11.51 10.37
CA LEU A 135 -9.90 -10.14 10.21
C LEU A 135 -10.93 -10.10 9.06
N ILE A 136 -11.99 -9.31 9.21
CA ILE A 136 -13.01 -9.10 8.20
C ILE A 136 -13.21 -7.58 8.05
N ASP A 137 -13.17 -7.04 6.84
CA ASP A 137 -13.49 -5.62 6.61
C ASP A 137 -15.00 -5.37 6.45
N GLY A 138 -15.42 -4.11 6.33
CA GLY A 138 -16.84 -3.75 6.16
C GLY A 138 -17.51 -4.31 4.90
N ASN A 139 -16.71 -4.69 3.89
CA ASN A 139 -17.17 -5.28 2.63
C ASN A 139 -17.24 -6.82 2.69
N GLY A 140 -16.83 -7.44 3.81
CA GLY A 140 -16.77 -8.88 3.99
C GLY A 140 -15.51 -9.54 3.44
N GLY A 141 -14.49 -8.77 3.05
CA GLY A 141 -13.17 -9.31 2.72
C GLY A 141 -12.53 -9.95 3.95
N THR A 142 -11.95 -11.15 3.81
CA THR A 142 -11.38 -11.90 4.93
C THR A 142 -9.88 -12.01 4.84
N TYR A 143 -9.18 -11.78 5.96
CA TYR A 143 -7.73 -11.73 6.00
C TYR A 143 -7.17 -12.53 7.16
N THR A 144 -6.04 -13.17 6.90
CA THR A 144 -5.35 -14.08 7.82
C THR A 144 -4.49 -13.35 8.84
N ASP A 145 -3.87 -12.24 8.42
CA ASP A 145 -3.00 -11.39 9.21
C ASP A 145 -2.98 -9.95 8.66
N LEU A 146 -2.11 -9.11 9.23
CA LEU A 146 -1.98 -7.70 8.84
C LEU A 146 -1.41 -7.53 7.42
N GLU A 147 -0.51 -8.39 6.98
CA GLU A 147 0.10 -8.27 5.65
C GLU A 147 -0.86 -8.71 4.55
N ASP A 148 -1.64 -9.77 4.82
CA ASP A 148 -2.74 -10.21 3.97
C ASP A 148 -3.81 -9.13 3.83
N PHE A 149 -4.19 -8.47 4.94
CA PHE A 149 -5.08 -7.31 4.91
C PHE A 149 -4.52 -6.21 4.01
N ARG A 150 -3.28 -5.77 4.26
CA ARG A 150 -2.67 -4.68 3.49
C ARG A 150 -2.51 -4.99 2.00
N SER A 151 -2.34 -6.24 1.61
CA SER A 151 -2.13 -6.60 0.19
C SER A 151 -3.42 -6.79 -0.60
N HIS A 152 -4.54 -7.05 0.07
CA HIS A 152 -5.78 -7.46 -0.60
C HIS A 152 -7.01 -6.61 -0.27
N ASN A 153 -6.94 -5.74 0.75
CA ASN A 153 -8.08 -4.90 1.10
C ASN A 153 -8.41 -3.85 0.03
N ASP A 154 -9.69 -3.52 -0.08
CA ASP A 154 -10.21 -2.46 -0.96
C ASP A 154 -10.71 -1.24 -0.19
N VAL A 155 -10.53 -1.23 1.14
CA VAL A 155 -11.03 -0.19 2.05
C VAL A 155 -10.03 0.93 2.31
N LEU A 156 -8.72 0.67 2.19
CA LEU A 156 -7.67 1.64 2.45
C LEU A 156 -6.85 1.90 1.21
N GLU A 157 -6.40 3.15 1.06
CA GLU A 157 -5.50 3.54 0.00
C GLU A 157 -4.05 3.25 0.37
N HIS A 158 -3.19 3.22 -0.65
CA HIS A 158 -1.77 3.02 -0.47
C HIS A 158 -1.09 4.12 0.36
N ASP A 159 -1.57 5.37 0.21
CA ASP A 159 -1.03 6.55 0.89
C ASP A 159 -1.59 6.71 2.32
N ASP A 160 -2.54 5.87 2.74
CA ASP A 160 -3.07 5.89 4.10
C ASP A 160 -2.04 5.35 5.10
N THR A 161 -1.96 5.97 6.26
CA THR A 161 -1.12 5.52 7.38
C THR A 161 -2.00 4.93 8.47
N VAL A 162 -1.74 3.68 8.85
CA VAL A 162 -2.58 2.92 9.79
C VAL A 162 -1.81 2.61 11.05
N LEU A 163 -2.32 3.05 12.20
CA LEU A 163 -1.93 2.55 13.51
C LEU A 163 -2.82 1.36 13.90
N THR A 164 -2.18 0.22 14.16
CA THR A 164 -2.86 -1.01 14.58
C THR A 164 -1.94 -1.93 15.39
N LEU A 165 -2.40 -3.11 15.77
CA LEU A 165 -1.59 -4.15 16.39
C LEU A 165 -0.83 -4.96 15.34
N ARG A 166 0.41 -5.32 15.65
CA ARG A 166 1.21 -6.24 14.82
C ARG A 166 0.49 -7.56 14.57
N ASN A 167 -0.21 -8.07 15.58
CA ASN A 167 -1.13 -9.20 15.45
C ASN A 167 -2.57 -8.69 15.43
N VAL A 168 -3.01 -8.22 14.26
CA VAL A 168 -4.31 -7.57 14.06
C VAL A 168 -5.51 -8.50 14.30
N THR A 169 -5.30 -9.82 14.39
CA THR A 169 -6.36 -10.80 14.69
C THR A 169 -6.36 -11.26 16.15
N SER A 170 -5.45 -10.76 17.00
CA SER A 170 -5.41 -11.16 18.42
C SER A 170 -6.67 -10.74 19.17
N VAL A 171 -7.22 -11.62 19.99
CA VAL A 171 -8.38 -11.36 20.88
C VAL A 171 -7.90 -11.57 22.33
N PRO A 172 -8.02 -10.58 23.22
CA PRO A 172 -8.80 -9.33 23.09
C PRO A 172 -8.06 -8.16 22.43
N GLY A 173 -6.85 -8.36 21.88
CA GLY A 173 -6.05 -7.28 21.29
C GLY A 173 -4.83 -6.88 22.10
N GLU A 174 -4.05 -7.87 22.51
CA GLU A 174 -2.74 -7.64 23.12
C GLU A 174 -1.65 -7.70 22.05
N GLY A 175 -0.60 -6.90 22.21
CA GLY A 175 0.58 -6.92 21.35
C GLY A 175 1.22 -5.56 21.14
N ALA A 176 2.27 -5.56 20.31
CA ALA A 176 2.96 -4.35 19.92
C ALA A 176 2.12 -3.56 18.90
N LEU A 177 1.99 -2.25 19.14
CA LEU A 177 1.47 -1.30 18.16
C LEU A 177 2.47 -1.11 17.01
N VAL A 178 1.96 -0.99 15.80
CA VAL A 178 2.73 -0.73 14.59
C VAL A 178 2.03 0.32 13.75
N VAL A 179 2.82 1.08 13.01
CA VAL A 179 2.33 1.98 11.97
C VAL A 179 2.76 1.40 10.63
N VAL A 180 1.79 1.23 9.73
CA VAL A 180 1.98 0.62 8.41
C VAL A 180 1.22 1.41 7.36
N SER A 181 1.54 1.23 6.08
CA SER A 181 0.68 1.73 5.00
C SER A 181 -0.62 0.92 4.89
N GLY A 182 -1.72 1.59 4.52
CA GLY A 182 -3.05 1.01 4.40
C GLY A 182 -3.16 -0.07 3.33
N HIS A 183 -2.45 0.13 2.21
CA HIS A 183 -2.33 -0.87 1.16
C HIS A 183 -0.86 -1.07 0.77
N THR A 184 -0.40 -2.30 0.58
CA THR A 184 0.92 -2.51 -0.02
C THR A 184 0.83 -2.19 -1.51
N ALA A 185 1.77 -1.38 -2.02
CA ALA A 185 1.80 -1.12 -3.45
C ALA A 185 1.91 -2.47 -4.17
N ARG A 186 1.08 -2.68 -5.19
CA ARG A 186 1.18 -3.85 -6.06
C ARG A 186 2.59 -3.87 -6.62
N VAL A 187 3.45 -4.72 -6.06
CA VAL A 187 4.84 -4.85 -6.47
C VAL A 187 4.82 -5.27 -7.93
N TRP A 188 5.04 -4.31 -8.83
CA TRP A 188 5.06 -4.61 -10.24
C TRP A 188 6.18 -5.61 -10.44
N PRO A 189 5.92 -6.82 -10.98
CA PRO A 189 6.93 -7.85 -10.97
C PRO A 189 8.18 -7.33 -11.67
N TRP A 190 9.29 -7.29 -10.94
CA TRP A 190 10.55 -6.70 -11.42
C TRP A 190 11.03 -7.33 -12.74
N TRP A 191 10.61 -8.57 -13.02
CA TRP A 191 10.87 -9.24 -14.29
C TRP A 191 10.20 -8.57 -15.48
N LEU A 192 9.07 -7.85 -15.31
CA LEU A 192 8.45 -7.03 -16.37
C LEU A 192 9.32 -5.83 -16.71
N ALA A 193 9.87 -5.15 -15.70
CA ALA A 193 10.85 -4.09 -15.92
C ALA A 193 12.10 -4.64 -16.62
N GLY A 194 12.59 -5.82 -16.19
CA GLY A 194 13.69 -6.52 -16.84
C GLY A 194 13.40 -6.91 -18.30
N ALA A 195 12.21 -7.43 -18.59
CA ALA A 195 11.78 -7.82 -19.93
C ALA A 195 11.67 -6.61 -20.86
N LEU A 196 11.10 -5.50 -20.38
CA LEU A 196 11.01 -4.25 -21.13
C LEU A 196 12.41 -3.70 -21.44
N ALA A 197 13.32 -3.69 -20.46
CA ALA A 197 14.71 -3.28 -20.67
C ALA A 197 15.43 -4.16 -21.70
N ALA A 198 15.23 -5.48 -21.64
CA ALA A 198 15.81 -6.43 -22.60
C ALA A 198 15.29 -6.16 -24.03
N LEU A 199 14.00 -5.88 -24.21
CA LEU A 199 13.41 -5.54 -25.51
C LEU A 199 13.99 -4.24 -26.08
N VAL A 200 14.19 -3.21 -25.25
CA VAL A 200 14.81 -1.95 -25.68
C VAL A 200 16.25 -2.18 -26.14
N ILE A 201 17.02 -2.97 -25.40
CA ILE A 201 18.40 -3.33 -25.76
C ILE A 201 18.42 -4.10 -27.09
N ALA A 202 17.57 -5.11 -27.23
CA ALA A 202 17.47 -5.91 -28.46
C ALA A 202 17.11 -5.03 -29.68
N GLY A 203 16.13 -4.14 -29.53
CA GLY A 203 15.75 -3.18 -30.57
C GLY A 203 16.91 -2.26 -30.98
N ALA A 204 17.64 -1.72 -30.01
CA ALA A 204 18.80 -0.87 -30.26
C ALA A 204 19.93 -1.62 -31.00
N VAL A 205 20.18 -2.88 -30.63
CA VAL A 205 21.15 -3.76 -31.31
C VAL A 205 20.73 -4.02 -32.75
N ILE A 206 19.45 -4.37 -32.99
CA ILE A 206 18.92 -4.62 -34.34
C ILE A 206 19.03 -3.37 -35.22
N LEU A 207 18.67 -2.19 -34.71
CA LEU A 207 18.78 -0.92 -35.44
C LEU A 207 20.23 -0.57 -35.78
N THR A 208 21.16 -0.84 -34.86
CA THR A 208 22.59 -0.61 -35.06
C THR A 208 23.15 -1.54 -36.15
N ILE A 209 22.78 -2.82 -36.12
CA ILE A 209 23.18 -3.79 -37.16
C ILE A 209 22.62 -3.38 -38.52
N ARG A 210 21.36 -2.95 -38.59
CA ARG A 210 20.73 -2.48 -39.84
C ARG A 210 21.47 -1.27 -40.43
N ARG A 211 21.78 -0.26 -39.61
CA ARG A 211 22.57 0.91 -40.06
C ARG A 211 23.96 0.51 -40.56
N TYR A 212 24.62 -0.40 -39.86
CA TYR A 212 25.96 -0.84 -40.24
C TYR A 212 25.98 -1.64 -41.55
N ARG A 213 24.94 -2.45 -41.81
CA ARG A 213 24.76 -3.15 -43.09
C ARG A 213 24.48 -2.19 -44.25
N ALA A 214 23.61 -1.20 -44.04
CA ALA A 214 23.32 -0.18 -45.06
C ALA A 214 24.57 0.62 -45.46
N ALA A 215 25.47 0.91 -44.51
CA ALA A 215 26.72 1.61 -44.80
C ALA A 215 27.77 0.74 -45.54
N ARG A 216 27.66 -0.59 -45.48
CA ARG A 216 28.60 -1.52 -46.14
C ARG A 216 28.16 -1.96 -47.55
N HIS A 217 26.89 -1.77 -47.90
CA HIS A 217 26.38 -1.93 -49.26
C HIS A 217 25.99 -0.55 -49.81
N PRO A 218 26.97 0.30 -50.19
CA PRO A 218 26.65 1.42 -51.05
C PRO A 218 26.06 0.87 -52.36
N ASP A 219 24.94 1.43 -52.80
CA ASP A 219 24.29 1.02 -54.03
C ASP A 219 25.30 1.03 -55.19
N PRO A 220 25.52 -0.11 -55.88
CA PRO A 220 26.43 -0.18 -57.02
C PRO A 220 25.92 0.61 -58.24
N LEU A 221 24.77 1.31 -58.14
CA LEU A 221 24.19 2.11 -59.21
C LEU A 221 24.72 3.55 -59.28
N LEU A 222 25.63 3.96 -58.39
CA LEU A 222 26.41 5.20 -58.52
C LEU A 222 27.83 4.90 -59.01
N ILE A 223 27.97 4.04 -60.03
CA ILE A 223 29.17 4.10 -60.88
C ILE A 223 28.98 5.35 -61.74
N PRO A 224 29.80 6.41 -61.60
CA PRO A 224 29.79 7.49 -62.56
C PRO A 224 30.08 6.87 -63.92
N LEU A 225 29.13 6.98 -64.85
CA LEU A 225 29.38 6.63 -66.24
C LEU A 225 30.57 7.48 -66.70
N GLU A 226 31.72 6.84 -66.83
CA GLU A 226 32.91 7.43 -67.41
C GLU A 226 32.56 7.80 -68.85
N PHE A 227 32.20 9.07 -69.04
CA PHE A 227 31.91 9.64 -70.35
C PHE A 227 33.23 9.66 -71.09
N LYS A 228 33.47 8.61 -71.87
CA LYS A 228 34.59 8.52 -72.80
C LYS A 228 34.35 9.54 -73.91
N ASP A 229 34.92 10.73 -73.75
CA ASP A 229 35.00 11.70 -74.82
C ASP A 229 35.70 11.06 -76.00
N ARG A 230 34.96 11.04 -77.11
CA ARG A 230 35.39 10.56 -78.41
C ARG A 230 35.94 11.80 -79.11
N ASP A 231 37.26 11.97 -79.05
CA ASP A 231 37.95 12.92 -79.90
C ASP A 231 37.87 12.39 -81.34
N ASP A 232 37.00 13.02 -82.13
CA ASP A 232 37.10 13.02 -83.58
C ASP A 232 37.89 14.28 -83.99
N ASP A 233 38.85 14.05 -84.89
CA ASP A 233 39.76 14.96 -85.64
C ASP A 233 41.15 15.28 -85.07
#